data_AF-A0A957PYX5-F1
#
_entry.id   AF-A0A957PYX5-F1
#
_cell.length_a   1.000
_cell.length_b   1.000
_cell.length_c   1.000
_cell.angle_alpha   90.00
_cell.angle_beta   90.00
_cell.angle_gamma   90.00
#
_symmetry.space_group_name_H-M   'P 1'
#
loop_
_entity.id
_entity.type
_entity.pdbx_description
1 polymer ?
#
loop_
_entity_poly.entity_id
_entity_poly.type
_entity_poly.pdbx_seq_one_letter_code
_entity_poly.pdbx_strand_id
1 'polypeptide(L)'
;MKRTMTGILFILLLLLTAACGGSDETTPTPTKTPDAGGQIETLPTPTPQEEAPAAGQQPETGAQTEATATTAPAAAEPTADEPEIATVNASLLNIRSGPSTDDEIVTTAEEGQQFELLGRSDDGQWVQLGQDGNAIGWASAEFVTVGSGSTGGSTAGSSDTSGGNTGSNSGGATTSTEAPQQQAGGNCTAPAATMQSPDFGAQAFLWWKQEVADRDLGLMEDGGFNWVKQTFAWETIEGAGKGQFNWARADWVVNHACTHNLRLLARLSTDPDLASFWAGAPPANIDNFADYAFAVASRYNCQPGSMGCIHAFQVWNEPNLAREWGNQRPNPAQYATMLQKTYAAIKRGNPNAIVISAGMAPTGSNDNNAMPDDVFYEQLYQAMGSSNGYFDML
;
A
#
# COMPACT_ATOMS: atom_id res chain seq x y z
N MET A 1 -67.63 -36.13 16.80
CA MET A 1 -68.90 -36.24 17.58
C MET A 1 -68.54 -36.54 19.03
N LYS A 2 -69.29 -36.01 20.01
CA LYS A 2 -69.14 -36.19 21.48
C LYS A 2 -67.93 -35.53 22.19
N ARG A 3 -68.27 -34.66 23.15
CA ARG A 3 -67.42 -34.12 24.25
C ARG A 3 -67.68 -34.92 25.53
N THR A 4 -66.75 -34.91 26.48
CA THR A 4 -66.96 -34.92 27.95
C THR A 4 -65.59 -34.67 28.59
N MET A 5 -65.25 -33.49 29.14
CA MET A 5 -65.72 -32.84 30.38
C MET A 5 -65.65 -33.71 31.63
N THR A 6 -64.71 -33.38 32.52
CA THR A 6 -64.91 -33.28 33.97
C THR A 6 -63.99 -32.17 34.49
N GLY A 7 -64.48 -31.32 35.39
CA GLY A 7 -63.70 -30.22 35.98
C GLY A 7 -64.33 -29.72 37.29
N ILE A 8 -63.49 -29.12 38.14
CA ILE A 8 -63.76 -28.53 39.47
C ILE A 8 -62.64 -27.47 39.64
N LEU A 9 -62.80 -26.13 39.79
CA LEU A 9 -63.85 -25.21 40.27
C LEU A 9 -64.05 -25.30 41.81
N PHE A 10 -63.55 -24.45 42.71
CA PHE A 10 -63.49 -22.97 42.82
C PHE A 10 -62.21 -22.56 43.65
N ILE A 11 -61.92 -21.36 44.19
CA ILE A 11 -62.63 -20.10 44.54
C ILE A 11 -61.84 -18.85 44.05
N LEU A 12 -62.51 -17.70 43.93
CA LEU A 12 -62.01 -16.36 43.55
C LEU A 12 -61.73 -15.48 44.79
N LEU A 13 -60.66 -14.67 44.81
CA LEU A 13 -60.72 -13.32 45.41
C LEU A 13 -59.75 -12.34 44.75
N LEU A 14 -60.27 -11.20 44.29
CA LEU A 14 -59.49 -10.05 43.80
C LEU A 14 -59.04 -9.16 44.96
N LEU A 15 -57.87 -8.54 44.81
CA LEU A 15 -57.65 -7.14 45.21
C LEU A 15 -56.54 -6.54 44.33
N LEU A 16 -56.87 -5.45 43.61
CA LEU A 16 -55.94 -4.68 42.77
C LEU A 16 -55.35 -3.51 43.56
N THR A 17 -54.05 -3.26 43.41
CA THR A 17 -53.48 -1.91 43.30
C THR A 17 -52.16 -1.94 42.50
N ALA A 18 -52.02 -1.03 41.53
CA ALA A 18 -50.84 -0.55 40.79
C ALA A 18 -49.51 -1.36 40.88
N ALA A 19 -48.97 -1.98 39.81
CA ALA A 19 -48.53 -1.49 38.49
C ALA A 19 -47.00 -1.31 38.40
N CYS A 20 -46.37 -2.08 37.48
CA CYS A 20 -45.03 -2.00 36.84
C CYS A 20 -43.83 -1.50 37.68
N GLY A 21 -42.69 -2.21 37.78
CA GLY A 21 -41.96 -2.93 36.73
C GLY A 21 -40.95 -1.97 36.05
N GLY A 22 -39.67 -2.28 35.82
CA GLY A 22 -38.85 -3.45 36.16
C GLY A 22 -37.39 -3.03 36.37
N SER A 23 -36.50 -3.97 36.70
CA SER A 23 -35.11 -3.71 37.15
C SER A 23 -34.21 -3.01 36.12
N ASP A 24 -33.74 -1.80 36.44
CA ASP A 24 -32.55 -1.18 35.85
C ASP A 24 -31.34 -1.38 36.78
N GLU A 25 -30.41 -2.24 36.38
CA GLU A 25 -29.11 -2.41 37.03
C GLU A 25 -28.12 -1.41 36.40
N THR A 26 -27.77 -0.35 37.15
CA THR A 26 -26.97 0.75 36.61
C THR A 26 -25.48 0.41 36.51
N THR A 27 -24.97 0.37 35.28
CA THR A 27 -23.54 0.28 34.97
C THR A 27 -22.75 1.42 35.65
N PRO A 28 -21.60 1.13 36.31
CA PRO A 28 -20.79 2.17 36.95
C PRO A 28 -20.08 3.06 35.92
N THR A 29 -20.32 4.37 35.99
CA THR A 29 -19.65 5.40 35.19
C THR A 29 -18.23 5.69 35.70
N PRO A 30 -17.16 5.58 34.89
CA PRO A 30 -15.87 6.17 35.23
C PRO A 30 -15.97 7.70 35.17
N THR A 31 -15.55 8.35 36.26
CA THR A 31 -15.88 9.76 36.57
C THR A 31 -14.77 10.74 36.18
N LYS A 32 -15.20 11.96 35.79
CA LYS A 32 -14.46 13.24 35.65
C LYS A 32 -12.93 13.25 35.85
N THR A 33 -12.26 13.82 34.85
CA THR A 33 -10.95 14.50 34.98
C THR A 33 -10.92 15.47 36.17
N PRO A 34 -9.85 15.51 36.99
CA PRO A 34 -9.73 16.47 38.07
C PRO A 34 -9.40 17.87 37.54
N ASP A 35 -10.10 18.86 38.07
CA ASP A 35 -9.83 20.29 37.87
C ASP A 35 -8.60 20.69 38.69
N ALA A 36 -7.58 21.25 38.03
CA ALA A 36 -6.30 21.61 38.64
C ALA A 36 -5.99 23.09 38.39
N GLY A 37 -6.67 23.96 39.14
CA GLY A 37 -6.27 25.36 39.29
C GLY A 37 -4.89 25.47 39.97
N GLY A 38 -3.84 25.57 39.16
CA GLY A 38 -2.46 25.81 39.57
C GLY A 38 -1.83 26.88 38.67
N GLN A 39 -1.03 27.77 39.27
CA GLN A 39 -0.58 28.99 38.59
C GLN A 39 0.46 28.70 37.50
N ILE A 40 0.30 29.32 36.32
CA ILE A 40 1.30 29.28 35.26
C ILE A 40 2.40 30.29 35.61
N GLU A 41 3.53 29.81 36.11
CA GLU A 41 4.78 30.58 36.09
C GLU A 41 5.30 30.67 34.65
N THR A 42 5.61 31.89 34.20
CA THR A 42 6.01 32.17 32.83
C THR A 42 7.47 31.79 32.59
N LEU A 43 7.71 30.74 31.80
CA LEU A 43 9.03 30.48 31.22
C LEU A 43 9.29 31.44 30.04
N PRO A 44 10.48 32.06 29.93
CA PRO A 44 10.76 33.04 28.89
C PRO A 44 11.03 32.42 27.52
N THR A 45 10.53 33.07 26.47
CA THR A 45 10.80 32.78 25.06
C THR A 45 12.26 33.09 24.70
N PRO A 46 12.99 32.20 23.99
CA PRO A 46 14.25 32.57 23.35
C PRO A 46 13.97 33.38 22.08
N THR A 47 14.50 34.60 22.00
CA THR A 47 14.48 35.43 20.79
C THR A 47 15.50 34.90 19.77
N PRO A 48 15.17 34.80 18.47
CA PRO A 48 16.17 34.50 17.44
C PRO A 48 17.18 35.64 17.31
N GLN A 49 18.48 35.33 17.32
CA GLN A 49 19.53 36.32 17.07
C GLN A 49 19.92 36.29 15.58
N GLU A 50 19.62 37.38 14.89
CA GLU A 50 20.00 37.67 13.51
C GLU A 50 21.39 38.31 13.49
N GLU A 51 22.35 37.76 12.71
CA GLU A 51 23.66 38.40 12.52
C GLU A 51 24.25 38.14 11.11
N ALA A 52 24.26 39.21 10.30
CA ALA A 52 25.02 39.44 9.07
C ALA A 52 24.93 40.96 8.75
N PRO A 53 25.69 41.56 7.80
CA PRO A 53 26.71 41.00 6.89
C PRO A 53 28.02 41.84 6.75
N ALA A 54 29.01 41.33 6.00
CA ALA A 54 29.88 42.04 5.01
C ALA A 54 31.01 41.09 4.53
N ALA A 55 31.05 40.60 3.28
CA ALA A 55 31.56 41.26 2.05
C ALA A 55 33.05 41.66 2.15
N GLY A 56 34.04 41.23 1.35
CA GLY A 56 34.21 40.49 0.07
C GLY A 56 35.74 40.19 -0.06
N GLN A 57 36.39 39.79 -1.17
CA GLN A 57 36.09 39.68 -2.60
C GLN A 57 36.98 38.55 -3.23
N GLN A 58 36.59 37.99 -4.39
CA GLN A 58 37.50 37.33 -5.37
C GLN A 58 37.84 38.38 -6.46
N PRO A 59 39.01 38.37 -7.16
CA PRO A 59 39.39 37.39 -8.20
C PRO A 59 40.93 37.06 -8.25
N GLU A 60 41.57 36.23 -9.09
CA GLU A 60 41.22 35.11 -10.01
C GLU A 60 42.49 34.32 -10.48
N THR A 61 42.28 33.22 -11.23
CA THR A 61 43.10 32.54 -12.28
C THR A 61 44.66 32.43 -12.22
N GLY A 62 45.16 31.22 -12.53
CA GLY A 62 46.56 30.94 -12.87
C GLY A 62 46.82 29.44 -13.15
N ALA A 63 47.53 29.07 -14.22
CA ALA A 63 47.63 27.69 -14.72
C ALA A 63 49.05 27.04 -14.61
N GLN A 64 49.04 25.71 -14.51
CA GLN A 64 50.01 24.64 -14.87
C GLN A 64 51.54 24.84 -15.02
N THR A 65 52.25 23.71 -14.87
CA THR A 65 53.65 23.30 -15.25
C THR A 65 54.72 23.33 -14.13
N GLU A 66 55.67 22.38 -14.00
CA GLU A 66 55.97 21.15 -14.77
C GLU A 66 56.68 20.06 -13.90
N ALA A 67 57.05 18.92 -14.49
CA ALA A 67 57.45 17.67 -13.82
C ALA A 67 58.96 17.51 -13.51
N THR A 68 59.30 16.47 -12.73
CA THR A 68 60.55 15.69 -12.95
C THR A 68 60.39 14.25 -12.45
N ALA A 69 60.92 13.27 -13.18
CA ALA A 69 60.77 11.83 -12.91
C ALA A 69 62.12 11.12 -12.75
N THR A 70 62.15 9.97 -12.06
CA THR A 70 63.25 8.96 -12.14
C THR A 70 62.77 7.56 -11.71
N THR A 71 62.56 6.72 -12.73
CA THR A 71 62.85 5.28 -12.90
C THR A 71 62.43 4.21 -11.86
N ALA A 72 61.87 3.12 -12.41
CA ALA A 72 61.31 1.94 -11.73
C ALA A 72 62.32 0.80 -11.43
N PRO A 73 61.84 -0.29 -10.82
CA PRO A 73 61.94 -1.59 -11.50
C PRO A 73 60.56 -2.26 -11.69
N ALA A 74 60.46 -3.09 -12.73
CA ALA A 74 59.21 -3.74 -13.14
C ALA A 74 58.79 -4.90 -12.23
N ALA A 75 57.47 -5.04 -12.02
CA ALA A 75 56.82 -6.23 -11.52
C ALA A 75 55.45 -6.36 -12.20
N ALA A 76 55.20 -7.52 -12.82
CA ALA A 76 53.94 -8.04 -13.39
C ALA A 76 52.97 -7.04 -14.06
N GLU A 77 52.83 -7.17 -15.38
CA GLU A 77 51.66 -6.67 -16.11
C GLU A 77 50.38 -7.31 -15.52
N PRO A 78 49.33 -6.54 -15.16
CA PRO A 78 48.01 -7.13 -15.06
C PRO A 78 47.59 -7.53 -16.47
N THR A 79 47.27 -8.82 -16.63
CA THR A 79 46.44 -9.26 -17.75
C THR A 79 45.23 -8.35 -17.84
N ALA A 80 44.90 -7.87 -19.04
CA ALA A 80 43.66 -7.12 -19.25
C ALA A 80 42.50 -8.05 -18.91
N ASP A 81 41.92 -7.86 -17.72
CA ASP A 81 40.73 -8.58 -17.30
C ASP A 81 39.61 -8.32 -18.31
N GLU A 82 38.87 -9.39 -18.66
CA GLU A 82 37.70 -9.25 -19.52
C GLU A 82 36.72 -8.25 -18.89
N PRO A 83 36.06 -7.38 -19.68
CA PRO A 83 35.17 -6.38 -19.11
C PRO A 83 34.08 -7.06 -18.26
N GLU A 84 34.04 -6.69 -16.98
CA GLU A 84 32.96 -7.11 -16.10
C GLU A 84 31.66 -6.45 -16.58
N ILE A 85 30.65 -7.26 -16.86
CA ILE A 85 29.34 -6.81 -17.31
C ILE A 85 28.39 -6.78 -16.12
N ALA A 86 27.83 -5.61 -15.88
CA ALA A 86 26.73 -5.36 -14.96
C ALA A 86 25.40 -5.65 -15.66
N THR A 87 24.74 -6.76 -15.30
CA THR A 87 23.37 -7.09 -15.72
C THR A 87 22.37 -6.62 -14.66
N VAL A 88 21.38 -5.84 -15.07
CA VAL A 88 20.34 -5.31 -14.18
C VAL A 88 19.33 -6.40 -13.81
N ASN A 89 19.11 -6.61 -12.51
CA ASN A 89 18.17 -7.59 -11.96
C ASN A 89 16.82 -6.97 -11.52
N ALA A 90 16.68 -5.65 -11.61
CA ALA A 90 15.48 -4.93 -11.17
C ALA A 90 14.69 -4.40 -12.36
N SER A 91 13.36 -4.50 -12.31
CA SER A 91 12.45 -4.09 -13.40
C SER A 91 12.63 -2.64 -13.86
N LEU A 92 13.05 -1.75 -12.95
CA LEU A 92 13.59 -0.43 -13.29
C LEU A 92 14.63 0.00 -12.24
N LEU A 93 15.86 0.26 -12.67
CA LEU A 93 17.00 0.68 -11.85
C LEU A 93 17.39 2.12 -12.17
N ASN A 94 17.41 2.99 -11.15
CA ASN A 94 17.88 4.36 -11.30
C ASN A 94 19.41 4.39 -11.39
N ILE A 95 19.94 5.02 -12.45
CA ILE A 95 21.35 5.35 -12.60
C ILE A 95 21.53 6.82 -12.22
N ARG A 96 22.35 7.09 -11.21
CA ARG A 96 22.52 8.39 -10.55
C ARG A 96 23.88 9.03 -10.86
N SER A 97 23.98 10.31 -10.59
CA SER A 97 25.21 11.10 -10.78
C SER A 97 26.33 10.72 -9.81
N GLY A 98 25.99 10.17 -8.63
CA GLY A 98 26.92 9.69 -7.62
C GLY A 98 26.40 8.45 -6.87
N PRO A 99 27.25 7.81 -6.03
CA PRO A 99 26.92 6.61 -5.26
C PRO A 99 26.12 6.94 -3.98
N SER A 100 24.99 7.65 -4.11
CA SER A 100 24.04 7.91 -3.02
C SER A 100 22.60 7.90 -3.51
N THR A 101 21.64 7.61 -2.63
CA THR A 101 20.21 7.79 -2.89
C THR A 101 19.79 9.25 -3.03
N ASP A 102 20.64 10.17 -2.57
CA ASP A 102 20.40 11.62 -2.61
C ASP A 102 20.91 12.26 -3.92
N ASP A 103 21.78 11.57 -4.66
CA ASP A 103 22.34 12.06 -5.92
C ASP A 103 21.31 12.03 -7.06
N GLU A 104 21.35 13.03 -7.95
CA GLU A 104 20.37 13.18 -9.03
C GLU A 104 20.33 11.95 -9.94
N ILE A 105 19.12 11.54 -10.34
CA ILE A 105 18.91 10.45 -11.31
C ILE A 105 19.24 10.98 -12.71
N VAL A 106 20.26 10.40 -13.35
CA VAL A 106 20.72 10.74 -14.69
C VAL A 106 19.91 10.00 -15.75
N THR A 107 19.61 8.73 -15.50
CA THR A 107 18.77 7.89 -16.38
C THR A 107 18.25 6.66 -15.62
N THR A 108 17.49 5.80 -16.29
CA THR A 108 16.99 4.52 -15.78
C THR A 108 17.39 3.36 -16.69
N ALA A 109 17.57 2.18 -16.12
CA ALA A 109 17.79 0.93 -16.84
C ALA A 109 16.71 -0.11 -16.52
N GLU A 110 16.30 -0.90 -17.51
CA GLU A 110 15.31 -1.98 -17.34
C GLU A 110 15.98 -3.32 -17.00
N GLU A 111 15.20 -4.27 -16.49
CA GLU A 111 15.65 -5.63 -16.17
C GLU A 111 16.25 -6.35 -17.38
N GLY A 112 17.37 -7.03 -17.17
CA GLY A 112 18.15 -7.69 -18.21
C GLY A 112 19.02 -6.76 -19.06
N GLN A 113 18.95 -5.43 -18.90
CA GLN A 113 19.89 -4.52 -19.56
C GLN A 113 21.32 -4.72 -19.02
N GLN A 114 22.30 -4.51 -19.89
CA GLN A 114 23.71 -4.80 -19.63
C GLN A 114 24.58 -3.56 -19.86
N PHE A 115 25.48 -3.31 -18.91
CA PHE A 115 26.41 -2.17 -18.91
C PHE A 115 27.82 -2.66 -18.61
N GLU A 116 28.83 -1.89 -19.03
CA GLU A 116 30.20 -2.08 -18.59
C GLU A 116 30.31 -1.70 -17.11
N LEU A 117 30.94 -2.52 -16.29
CA LEU A 117 31.28 -2.17 -14.91
C LEU A 117 32.62 -1.45 -14.90
N LEU A 118 32.60 -0.14 -14.63
CA LEU A 118 33.80 0.69 -14.60
C LEU A 118 34.45 0.78 -13.20
N GLY A 119 33.70 0.49 -12.14
CA GLY A 119 34.17 0.62 -10.77
C GLY A 119 33.11 0.33 -9.72
N ARG A 120 33.50 0.45 -8.45
CA ARG A 120 32.64 0.29 -7.26
C ARG A 120 32.93 1.39 -6.26
N SER A 121 31.98 1.71 -5.40
CA SER A 121 32.20 2.59 -4.25
C SER A 121 33.09 1.92 -3.19
N ASP A 122 33.71 2.70 -2.31
CA ASP A 122 34.60 2.20 -1.25
C ASP A 122 33.92 1.21 -0.28
N ASP A 123 32.59 1.34 -0.12
CA ASP A 123 31.73 0.46 0.70
C ASP A 123 31.13 -0.73 -0.10
N GLY A 124 31.43 -0.82 -1.40
CA GLY A 124 30.90 -1.82 -2.32
C GLY A 124 29.39 -1.77 -2.58
N GLN A 125 28.66 -0.78 -2.03
CA GLN A 125 27.20 -0.69 -2.15
C GLN A 125 26.76 -0.16 -3.51
N TRP A 126 27.65 0.46 -4.28
CA TRP A 126 27.36 1.02 -5.60
C TRP A 126 28.33 0.52 -6.65
N VAL A 127 27.82 0.39 -7.88
CA VAL A 127 28.55 0.05 -9.10
C VAL A 127 28.51 1.24 -10.05
N GLN A 128 29.65 1.59 -10.64
CA GLN A 128 29.72 2.61 -11.68
C GLN A 128 29.51 1.95 -13.04
N LEU A 129 28.44 2.34 -13.73
CA LEU A 129 28.02 1.78 -15.01
C LEU A 129 28.51 2.64 -16.17
N GLY A 130 28.94 1.97 -17.24
CA GLY A 130 29.45 2.59 -18.45
C GLY A 130 28.93 1.99 -19.74
N GLN A 131 29.18 2.71 -20.83
CA GLN A 131 28.92 2.29 -22.20
C GLN A 131 29.97 2.90 -23.11
N ASP A 132 30.53 2.09 -24.02
CA ASP A 132 31.58 2.50 -24.95
C ASP A 132 32.81 3.09 -24.23
N GLY A 133 33.14 2.57 -23.03
CA GLY A 133 34.21 3.05 -22.15
C GLY A 133 33.94 4.35 -21.40
N ASN A 134 32.73 4.92 -21.49
CA ASN A 134 32.37 6.17 -20.81
C ASN A 134 31.41 5.91 -19.65
N ALA A 135 31.62 6.58 -18.51
CA ALA A 135 30.74 6.47 -17.35
C ALA A 135 29.38 7.15 -17.62
N ILE A 136 28.29 6.41 -17.40
CA ILE A 136 26.91 6.92 -17.45
C ILE A 136 26.48 7.39 -16.05
N GLY A 137 26.88 6.66 -15.01
CA GLY A 137 26.56 6.99 -13.62
C GLY A 137 26.69 5.80 -12.68
N TRP A 138 26.05 5.89 -11.52
CA TRP A 138 26.13 4.94 -10.42
C TRP A 138 24.78 4.26 -10.18
N ALA A 139 24.79 2.95 -9.96
CA ALA A 139 23.61 2.18 -9.57
C ALA A 139 23.89 1.37 -8.31
N SER A 140 22.86 1.04 -7.53
CA SER A 140 23.04 0.20 -6.34
C SER A 140 23.47 -1.21 -6.75
N ALA A 141 24.54 -1.69 -6.13
CA ALA A 141 25.14 -3.00 -6.40
C ALA A 141 24.18 -4.16 -6.08
N GLU A 142 23.21 -3.94 -5.19
CA GLU A 142 22.19 -4.94 -4.82
C GLU A 142 21.29 -5.37 -6.00
N PHE A 143 21.14 -4.50 -7.01
CA PHE A 143 20.28 -4.71 -8.18
C PHE A 143 21.05 -5.11 -9.44
N VAL A 144 22.33 -5.48 -9.31
CA VAL A 144 23.21 -5.80 -10.44
C VAL A 144 23.93 -7.12 -10.23
N THR A 145 23.73 -8.07 -11.14
CA THR A 145 24.59 -9.25 -11.26
C THR A 145 25.82 -8.87 -12.08
N VAL A 146 27.01 -9.11 -11.53
CA VAL A 146 28.28 -8.87 -12.24
C VAL A 146 28.85 -10.20 -12.72
N GLY A 147 29.24 -10.26 -14.00
CA GLY A 147 29.93 -11.41 -14.59
C GLY A 147 30.76 -11.02 -15.81
N SER A 148 31.79 -11.80 -16.12
CA SER A 148 32.65 -11.58 -17.29
C SER A 148 31.86 -11.80 -18.59
N GLY A 149 31.88 -10.84 -19.52
CA GLY A 149 31.10 -10.93 -20.75
C GLY A 149 31.38 -9.83 -21.76
N SER A 150 30.67 -9.83 -22.89
CA SER A 150 30.80 -8.82 -23.94
C SER A 150 29.41 -8.36 -24.39
N THR A 151 29.14 -7.06 -24.29
CA THR A 151 27.81 -6.47 -24.52
C THR A 151 27.39 -6.53 -25.99
N GLY A 152 26.41 -7.38 -26.30
CA GLY A 152 25.80 -7.46 -27.63
C GLY A 152 24.54 -6.62 -27.75
N GLY A 153 24.67 -5.36 -28.20
CA GLY A 153 23.52 -4.45 -28.34
C GLY A 153 22.47 -4.95 -29.35
N SER A 154 21.19 -4.89 -28.98
CA SER A 154 20.06 -5.22 -29.86
C SER A 154 19.04 -4.09 -29.92
N THR A 155 19.11 -3.30 -30.99
CA THR A 155 18.19 -2.19 -31.29
C THR A 155 16.85 -2.70 -31.79
N ALA A 156 15.74 -2.08 -31.35
CA ALA A 156 14.41 -2.37 -31.85
C ALA A 156 14.26 -2.03 -33.35
N GLY A 157 13.55 -2.88 -34.11
CA GLY A 157 13.29 -2.69 -35.54
C GLY A 157 11.89 -3.12 -35.93
N SER A 158 11.07 -2.16 -36.36
CA SER A 158 9.72 -2.38 -36.90
C SER A 158 9.73 -2.35 -38.43
N SER A 159 9.06 -3.30 -39.08
CA SER A 159 8.54 -3.10 -40.44
C SER A 159 7.43 -4.10 -40.79
N ASP A 160 6.33 -3.57 -41.31
CA ASP A 160 5.16 -4.29 -41.82
C ASP A 160 5.37 -4.80 -43.28
N THR A 161 4.46 -5.65 -43.79
CA THR A 161 3.95 -5.76 -45.19
C THR A 161 3.75 -7.21 -45.68
N SER A 162 2.48 -7.64 -45.64
CA SER A 162 1.69 -8.37 -46.67
C SER A 162 2.36 -9.19 -47.80
N GLY A 163 1.89 -10.43 -48.02
CA GLY A 163 2.10 -11.20 -49.27
C GLY A 163 1.55 -12.64 -49.25
N GLY A 164 0.29 -12.85 -49.67
CA GLY A 164 -0.46 -14.10 -49.45
C GLY A 164 -0.28 -15.28 -50.42
N ASN A 165 -0.94 -16.40 -50.08
CA ASN A 165 -1.92 -17.14 -50.91
C ASN A 165 -1.93 -18.68 -50.70
N THR A 166 -3.10 -19.23 -50.36
CA THR A 166 -3.63 -20.63 -50.54
C THR A 166 -2.81 -21.87 -50.12
N GLY A 167 -3.47 -22.76 -49.37
CA GLY A 167 -3.13 -24.20 -49.36
C GLY A 167 -3.70 -25.01 -48.19
N SER A 168 -4.98 -25.39 -48.23
CA SER A 168 -5.55 -26.29 -47.21
C SER A 168 -5.03 -27.72 -47.33
N ASN A 169 -4.45 -28.30 -46.27
CA ASN A 169 -5.00 -29.55 -45.72
C ASN A 169 -4.56 -29.84 -44.27
N SER A 170 -5.48 -30.48 -43.55
CA SER A 170 -5.48 -31.05 -42.20
C SER A 170 -4.18 -31.68 -41.66
N GLY A 171 -3.95 -31.52 -40.34
CA GLY A 171 -3.32 -32.54 -39.50
C GLY A 171 -2.03 -32.14 -38.77
N GLY A 172 -2.13 -31.54 -37.59
CA GLY A 172 -0.98 -31.29 -36.71
C GLY A 172 -1.43 -30.77 -35.34
N ALA A 173 -0.94 -31.37 -34.25
CA ALA A 173 -1.37 -31.06 -32.91
C ALA A 173 -0.94 -29.65 -32.47
N THR A 174 -1.87 -28.85 -31.94
CA THR A 174 -1.54 -27.60 -31.25
C THR A 174 -0.94 -27.91 -29.88
N THR A 175 0.38 -28.06 -29.83
CA THR A 175 1.15 -27.87 -28.59
C THR A 175 1.05 -26.40 -28.18
N SER A 176 0.00 -26.07 -27.44
CA SER A 176 -0.08 -24.77 -26.76
C SER A 176 1.05 -24.74 -25.74
N THR A 177 1.98 -23.80 -25.90
CA THR A 177 3.00 -23.56 -24.88
C THR A 177 2.29 -22.91 -23.70
N GLU A 178 2.06 -23.71 -22.67
CA GLU A 178 1.42 -23.28 -21.43
C GLU A 178 2.33 -22.26 -20.73
N ALA A 179 1.80 -21.06 -20.47
CA ALA A 179 2.50 -20.08 -19.65
C ALA A 179 2.69 -20.66 -18.23
N PRO A 180 3.79 -20.35 -17.53
CA PRO A 180 4.05 -20.92 -16.21
C PRO A 180 2.88 -20.65 -15.25
N GLN A 181 2.14 -21.70 -14.89
CA GLN A 181 1.09 -21.57 -13.89
C GLN A 181 1.75 -21.23 -12.55
N GLN A 182 1.52 -20.01 -12.05
CA GLN A 182 1.85 -19.68 -10.66
C GLN A 182 1.11 -20.67 -9.76
N GLN A 183 1.87 -21.32 -8.87
CA GLN A 183 1.32 -22.34 -7.97
C GLN A 183 0.22 -21.73 -7.10
N ALA A 184 -0.89 -22.46 -6.97
CA ALA A 184 -1.93 -22.12 -6.01
C ALA A 184 -1.29 -21.96 -4.62
N GLY A 185 -1.69 -20.90 -3.91
CA GLY A 185 -1.00 -20.43 -2.70
C GLY A 185 -0.72 -21.56 -1.70
N GLY A 186 0.48 -21.53 -1.10
CA GLY A 186 0.85 -22.44 -0.02
C GLY A 186 -0.17 -22.38 1.13
N ASN A 187 -0.21 -23.43 1.96
CA ASN A 187 -1.24 -23.75 2.98
C ASN A 187 -1.53 -22.65 4.04
N CYS A 188 -1.98 -21.47 3.59
CA CYS A 188 -2.46 -20.36 4.39
C CYS A 188 -3.81 -20.77 5.00
N THR A 189 -3.76 -21.42 6.16
CA THR A 189 -4.96 -21.68 6.96
C THR A 189 -5.29 -20.39 7.69
N ALA A 190 -5.86 -19.44 6.96
CA ALA A 190 -6.07 -18.09 7.46
C ALA A 190 -6.88 -18.11 8.78
N PRO A 191 -6.39 -17.45 9.85
CA PRO A 191 -7.12 -17.37 11.10
C PRO A 191 -8.46 -16.65 10.90
N ALA A 192 -9.43 -16.91 11.77
CA ALA A 192 -10.72 -16.21 11.68
C ALA A 192 -10.53 -14.69 11.81
N ALA A 193 -11.34 -13.90 11.10
CA ALA A 193 -11.41 -12.44 11.19
C ALA A 193 -12.04 -11.98 12.52
N THR A 194 -11.41 -12.37 13.61
CA THR A 194 -11.72 -12.01 15.00
C THR A 194 -10.53 -11.23 15.54
N MET A 195 -10.76 -10.27 16.44
CA MET A 195 -9.70 -9.60 17.20
C MET A 195 -9.72 -10.08 18.64
N GLN A 196 -8.54 -10.43 19.19
CA GLN A 196 -8.38 -10.71 20.62
C GLN A 196 -8.05 -9.40 21.32
N SER A 197 -8.54 -9.13 22.54
CA SER A 197 -8.23 -7.85 23.22
C SER A 197 -7.12 -8.03 24.26
N PRO A 198 -6.00 -7.29 24.19
CA PRO A 198 -5.59 -6.38 23.10
C PRO A 198 -5.05 -7.14 21.87
N ASP A 199 -5.30 -6.58 20.67
CA ASP A 199 -4.70 -7.01 19.40
C ASP A 199 -3.89 -5.83 18.88
N PHE A 200 -2.74 -6.11 18.25
CA PHE A 200 -1.86 -5.07 17.73
C PHE A 200 -1.63 -5.24 16.23
N GLY A 201 -1.58 -4.11 15.53
CA GLY A 201 -1.20 -4.04 14.13
C GLY A 201 -0.46 -2.75 13.81
N ALA A 202 0.19 -2.73 12.65
CA ALA A 202 0.88 -1.55 12.13
C ALA A 202 0.51 -1.30 10.65
N GLN A 203 0.67 -0.06 10.21
CA GLN A 203 0.68 0.30 8.78
C GLN A 203 2.05 -0.05 8.20
N ALA A 204 2.07 -0.71 7.05
CA ALA A 204 3.28 -0.92 6.26
C ALA A 204 3.08 -0.41 4.82
N PHE A 205 4.16 -0.38 4.03
CA PHE A 205 4.16 0.06 2.63
C PHE A 205 4.67 -1.05 1.70
N LEU A 206 3.86 -2.09 1.57
CA LEU A 206 4.21 -3.39 0.99
C LEU A 206 4.11 -3.47 -0.54
N TRP A 207 3.91 -2.35 -1.26
CA TRP A 207 3.45 -2.39 -2.65
C TRP A 207 4.54 -2.30 -3.74
N TRP A 208 5.62 -1.53 -3.51
CA TRP A 208 6.57 -1.24 -4.58
C TRP A 208 7.89 -2.02 -4.50
N LYS A 209 8.45 -2.24 -3.30
CA LYS A 209 9.69 -3.03 -3.10
C LYS A 209 9.36 -4.33 -2.36
N GLN A 210 9.75 -5.49 -2.88
CA GLN A 210 9.39 -6.80 -2.28
C GLN A 210 10.26 -7.11 -1.07
N GLU A 211 11.53 -6.75 -1.16
CA GLU A 211 12.62 -6.99 -0.22
C GLU A 211 12.39 -6.18 1.07
N VAL A 212 11.98 -4.93 0.90
CA VAL A 212 11.58 -4.04 2.01
C VAL A 212 10.28 -4.53 2.65
N ALA A 213 9.31 -4.97 1.84
CA ALA A 213 8.03 -5.46 2.33
C ALA A 213 8.16 -6.75 3.16
N ASP A 214 8.96 -7.70 2.69
CA ASP A 214 9.24 -8.97 3.38
C ASP A 214 9.99 -8.72 4.70
N ARG A 215 11.04 -7.89 4.67
CA ARG A 215 11.75 -7.43 5.87
C ARG A 215 10.80 -6.79 6.89
N ASP A 216 9.93 -5.89 6.45
CA ASP A 216 9.04 -5.16 7.35
C ASP A 216 7.94 -6.06 7.93
N LEU A 217 7.45 -7.04 7.17
CA LEU A 217 6.54 -8.09 7.67
C LEU A 217 7.24 -8.98 8.71
N GLY A 218 8.49 -9.38 8.49
CA GLY A 218 9.30 -10.10 9.47
C GLY A 218 9.54 -9.31 10.76
N LEU A 219 9.85 -8.01 10.65
CA LEU A 219 9.98 -7.12 11.83
C LEU A 219 8.65 -6.95 12.58
N MET A 220 7.51 -7.00 11.90
CA MET A 220 6.19 -6.98 12.53
C MET A 220 5.88 -8.29 13.26
N GLU A 221 6.22 -9.43 12.66
CA GLU A 221 6.09 -10.76 13.27
C GLU A 221 6.98 -10.88 14.53
N ASP A 222 8.27 -10.54 14.42
CA ASP A 222 9.23 -10.50 15.55
C ASP A 222 8.78 -9.52 16.64
N GLY A 223 8.13 -8.41 16.27
CA GLY A 223 7.56 -7.42 17.17
C GLY A 223 6.28 -7.88 17.89
N GLY A 224 5.73 -9.06 17.55
CA GLY A 224 4.48 -9.57 18.12
C GLY A 224 3.23 -8.83 17.64
N PHE A 225 3.29 -8.17 16.48
CA PHE A 225 2.09 -7.68 15.80
C PHE A 225 1.36 -8.84 15.14
N ASN A 226 0.03 -8.79 15.15
CA ASN A 226 -0.80 -9.82 14.53
C ASN A 226 -1.60 -9.33 13.32
N TRP A 227 -1.51 -8.03 13.01
CA TRP A 227 -2.23 -7.39 11.91
C TRP A 227 -1.30 -6.47 11.12
N VAL A 228 -1.46 -6.45 9.79
CA VAL A 228 -0.81 -5.47 8.91
C VAL A 228 -1.86 -4.72 8.11
N LYS A 229 -1.74 -3.39 8.08
CA LYS A 229 -2.55 -2.51 7.24
C LYS A 229 -1.75 -2.12 6.00
N GLN A 230 -2.35 -2.32 4.83
CA GLN A 230 -1.77 -2.02 3.53
C GLN A 230 -2.82 -1.42 2.59
N THR A 231 -2.41 -0.46 1.75
CA THR A 231 -3.25 0.09 0.69
C THR A 231 -3.38 -0.88 -0.48
N PHE A 232 -4.61 -1.17 -0.91
CA PHE A 232 -4.93 -1.81 -2.16
C PHE A 232 -5.55 -0.73 -3.04
N ALA A 233 -4.71 -0.14 -3.90
CA ALA A 233 -5.08 0.99 -4.73
C ALA A 233 -5.80 0.52 -5.99
N TRP A 234 -6.94 1.15 -6.32
CA TRP A 234 -7.78 0.74 -7.45
C TRP A 234 -7.02 0.78 -8.78
N GLU A 235 -6.29 1.85 -9.05
CA GLU A 235 -5.54 2.08 -10.28
C GLU A 235 -4.44 1.04 -10.49
N THR A 236 -3.77 0.61 -9.43
CA THR A 236 -2.70 -0.40 -9.53
C THR A 236 -3.22 -1.81 -9.87
N ILE A 237 -4.50 -2.08 -9.59
CA ILE A 237 -5.12 -3.40 -9.75
C ILE A 237 -6.07 -3.45 -10.95
N GLU A 238 -6.83 -2.39 -11.27
CA GLU A 238 -7.81 -2.35 -12.37
C GLU A 238 -7.63 -1.12 -13.29
N GLY A 239 -6.49 -0.41 -13.20
CA GLY A 239 -6.24 0.81 -13.99
C GLY A 239 -6.13 0.61 -15.50
N ALA A 240 -5.92 -0.62 -15.98
CA ALA A 240 -5.94 -0.96 -17.40
C ALA A 240 -7.36 -0.86 -18.02
N GLY A 241 -8.40 -0.74 -17.19
CA GLY A 241 -9.79 -0.60 -17.59
C GLY A 241 -10.70 -1.58 -16.86
N LYS A 242 -12.01 -1.30 -16.82
CA LYS A 242 -12.97 -2.10 -16.04
C LYS A 242 -12.91 -3.60 -16.44
N GLY A 243 -12.70 -4.47 -15.45
CA GLY A 243 -12.52 -5.90 -15.61
C GLY A 243 -11.13 -6.36 -16.07
N GLN A 244 -10.20 -5.44 -16.33
CA GLN A 244 -8.82 -5.74 -16.73
C GLN A 244 -7.90 -5.67 -15.50
N PHE A 245 -7.80 -6.78 -14.79
CA PHE A 245 -7.11 -6.83 -13.50
C PHE A 245 -5.64 -7.25 -13.60
N ASN A 246 -4.74 -6.50 -12.97
CA ASN A 246 -3.37 -6.92 -12.66
C ASN A 246 -3.31 -7.37 -11.19
N TRP A 247 -3.30 -8.69 -10.97
CA TRP A 247 -3.26 -9.27 -9.62
C TRP A 247 -1.86 -9.48 -9.06
N ALA A 248 -0.80 -9.36 -9.86
CA ALA A 248 0.53 -9.89 -9.53
C ALA A 248 1.08 -9.37 -8.17
N ARG A 249 0.98 -8.07 -7.91
CA ARG A 249 1.42 -7.52 -6.62
C ARG A 249 0.43 -7.79 -5.48
N ALA A 250 -0.87 -7.75 -5.76
CA ALA A 250 -1.91 -8.01 -4.79
C ALA A 250 -1.81 -9.45 -4.23
N ASP A 251 -1.63 -10.44 -5.12
CA ASP A 251 -1.42 -11.84 -4.75
C ASP A 251 -0.14 -12.02 -3.91
N TRP A 252 0.95 -11.39 -4.33
CA TRP A 252 2.23 -11.41 -3.59
C TRP A 252 2.06 -10.87 -2.17
N VAL A 253 1.41 -9.70 -2.00
CA VAL A 253 1.17 -9.08 -0.69
C VAL A 253 0.30 -9.94 0.21
N VAL A 254 -0.81 -10.49 -0.31
CA VAL A 254 -1.72 -11.34 0.47
C VAL A 254 -1.01 -12.63 0.90
N ASN A 255 -0.19 -13.23 0.03
CA ASN A 255 0.60 -14.41 0.37
C ASN A 255 1.63 -14.11 1.46
N HIS A 256 2.42 -13.04 1.33
CA HIS A 256 3.50 -12.74 2.29
C HIS A 256 2.96 -12.27 3.65
N ALA A 257 1.85 -11.54 3.70
CA ALA A 257 1.17 -11.27 4.96
C ALA A 257 0.80 -12.59 5.70
N CYS A 258 0.36 -13.62 4.96
CA CYS A 258 0.04 -14.91 5.56
C CYS A 258 1.28 -15.74 5.96
N THR A 259 2.38 -15.71 5.20
CA THR A 259 3.61 -16.44 5.58
C THR A 259 4.25 -15.89 6.85
N HIS A 260 4.05 -14.60 7.13
CA HIS A 260 4.44 -13.93 8.39
C HIS A 260 3.37 -13.99 9.49
N ASN A 261 2.36 -14.86 9.35
CA ASN A 261 1.29 -15.05 10.35
C ASN A 261 0.49 -13.76 10.68
N LEU A 262 0.49 -12.77 9.76
CA LEU A 262 -0.17 -11.48 9.92
C LEU A 262 -1.56 -11.45 9.26
N ARG A 263 -2.55 -10.94 9.99
CA ARG A 263 -3.90 -10.68 9.47
C ARG A 263 -3.91 -9.39 8.64
N LEU A 264 -4.22 -9.51 7.36
CA LEU A 264 -4.24 -8.37 6.45
C LEU A 264 -5.54 -7.54 6.55
N LEU A 265 -5.36 -6.24 6.82
CA LEU A 265 -6.34 -5.17 6.68
C LEU A 265 -6.02 -4.38 5.39
N ALA A 266 -6.85 -4.53 4.36
CA ALA A 266 -6.70 -3.80 3.10
C ALA A 266 -7.44 -2.46 3.13
N ARG A 267 -6.73 -1.34 2.96
CA ARG A 267 -7.35 -0.03 2.68
C ARG A 267 -7.67 0.06 1.19
N LEU A 268 -8.95 0.03 0.83
CA LEU A 268 -9.40 0.28 -0.54
C LEU A 268 -9.45 1.79 -0.76
N SER A 269 -8.57 2.32 -1.61
CA SER A 269 -8.47 3.74 -1.96
C SER A 269 -7.96 3.92 -3.39
N THR A 270 -7.64 5.15 -3.76
CA THR A 270 -6.78 5.43 -4.92
C THR A 270 -5.30 5.18 -4.59
N ASP A 271 -4.48 5.11 -5.64
CA ASP A 271 -3.04 5.23 -5.59
C ASP A 271 -2.65 6.71 -5.34
N PRO A 272 -1.96 7.04 -4.23
CA PRO A 272 -1.50 8.41 -4.00
C PRO A 272 -0.55 8.89 -5.12
N ASP A 273 0.35 8.03 -5.62
CA ASP A 273 1.39 8.40 -6.58
C ASP A 273 0.78 8.84 -7.93
N LEU A 274 -0.35 8.23 -8.33
CA LEU A 274 -1.10 8.57 -9.54
C LEU A 274 -2.14 9.69 -9.35
N ALA A 275 -2.49 10.03 -8.10
CA ALA A 275 -3.60 10.94 -7.80
C ALA A 275 -3.21 12.38 -7.39
N SER A 276 -1.90 12.65 -7.24
CA SER A 276 -1.20 13.90 -6.81
C SER A 276 -0.28 13.66 -5.58
N PHE A 277 0.44 12.54 -5.59
CA PHE A 277 1.45 12.09 -4.62
C PHE A 277 0.98 11.82 -3.17
N TRP A 278 -0.22 12.23 -2.76
CA TRP A 278 -0.70 12.03 -1.37
C TRP A 278 -2.14 11.57 -1.25
N ALA A 279 -3.03 12.11 -2.08
CA ALA A 279 -4.47 12.02 -1.89
C ALA A 279 -5.19 12.14 -3.24
N GLY A 280 -6.44 11.67 -3.33
CA GLY A 280 -7.18 11.57 -4.60
C GLY A 280 -8.60 12.10 -4.56
N ALA A 281 -9.18 12.22 -5.76
CA ALA A 281 -10.62 12.44 -5.90
C ALA A 281 -11.40 11.16 -5.59
N PRO A 282 -12.59 11.25 -4.96
CA PRO A 282 -13.44 10.08 -4.79
C PRO A 282 -13.85 9.50 -6.16
N PRO A 283 -14.17 8.19 -6.25
CA PRO A 283 -14.59 7.55 -7.47
C PRO A 283 -15.65 8.34 -8.24
N ALA A 284 -15.34 8.74 -9.48
CA ALA A 284 -16.30 9.42 -10.37
C ALA A 284 -17.56 8.56 -10.62
N ASN A 285 -17.44 7.24 -10.48
CA ASN A 285 -18.57 6.32 -10.40
C ASN A 285 -18.36 5.34 -9.24
N ILE A 286 -19.17 5.49 -8.18
CA ILE A 286 -19.14 4.65 -6.97
C ILE A 286 -19.48 3.18 -7.27
N ASP A 287 -20.35 2.89 -8.25
CA ASP A 287 -20.71 1.50 -8.59
C ASP A 287 -19.54 0.75 -9.20
N ASN A 288 -18.68 1.42 -9.96
CA ASN A 288 -17.44 0.82 -10.47
C ASN A 288 -16.44 0.51 -9.34
N PHE A 289 -16.33 1.39 -8.33
CA PHE A 289 -15.48 1.14 -7.15
C PHE A 289 -16.04 0.01 -6.26
N ALA A 290 -17.37 -0.13 -6.20
CA ALA A 290 -18.01 -1.25 -5.55
C ALA A 290 -17.78 -2.58 -6.31
N ASP A 291 -17.82 -2.59 -7.65
CA ASP A 291 -17.46 -3.76 -8.45
C ASP A 291 -15.99 -4.17 -8.25
N TYR A 292 -15.06 -3.21 -8.18
CA TYR A 292 -13.67 -3.43 -7.79
C TYR A 292 -13.55 -4.07 -6.40
N ALA A 293 -14.21 -3.49 -5.39
CA ALA A 293 -14.19 -4.01 -4.02
C ALA A 293 -14.76 -5.43 -3.93
N PHE A 294 -15.80 -5.74 -4.71
CA PHE A 294 -16.31 -7.11 -4.86
C PHE A 294 -15.29 -8.05 -5.49
N ALA A 295 -14.55 -7.64 -6.51
CA ALA A 295 -13.51 -8.46 -7.14
C ALA A 295 -12.37 -8.80 -6.16
N VAL A 296 -11.84 -7.80 -5.44
CA VAL A 296 -10.81 -8.00 -4.41
C VAL A 296 -11.34 -8.90 -3.28
N ALA A 297 -12.52 -8.61 -2.74
CA ALA A 297 -13.11 -9.41 -1.66
C ALA A 297 -13.38 -10.86 -2.07
N SER A 298 -13.86 -11.09 -3.30
CA SER A 298 -14.13 -12.45 -3.81
C SER A 298 -12.85 -13.26 -4.04
N ARG A 299 -11.76 -12.62 -4.48
CA ARG A 299 -10.47 -13.27 -4.73
C ARG A 299 -9.80 -13.74 -3.43
N TYR A 300 -9.88 -12.91 -2.39
CA TYR A 300 -9.20 -13.12 -1.10
C TYR A 300 -10.18 -13.42 0.04
N ASN A 301 -11.16 -14.29 -0.21
CA ASN A 301 -12.31 -14.54 0.69
C ASN A 301 -12.05 -15.52 1.85
N CYS A 302 -10.79 -15.93 2.06
CA CYS A 302 -10.38 -16.81 3.16
C CYS A 302 -11.02 -18.21 3.16
N GLN A 303 -11.67 -18.63 2.06
CA GLN A 303 -12.25 -19.96 1.92
C GLN A 303 -11.26 -20.95 1.29
N PRO A 304 -11.41 -22.28 1.49
CA PRO A 304 -10.63 -23.27 0.77
C PRO A 304 -10.74 -23.09 -0.75
N GLY A 305 -9.59 -22.99 -1.43
CA GLY A 305 -9.51 -22.74 -2.87
C GLY A 305 -9.58 -21.26 -3.29
N SER A 306 -9.61 -20.31 -2.34
CA SER A 306 -9.37 -18.89 -2.62
C SER A 306 -7.88 -18.60 -2.84
N MET A 307 -7.56 -17.43 -3.41
CA MET A 307 -6.16 -17.03 -3.66
C MET A 307 -5.43 -16.57 -2.39
N GLY A 308 -6.14 -16.41 -1.28
CA GLY A 308 -5.60 -15.93 -0.02
C GLY A 308 -6.69 -15.33 0.86
N CYS A 309 -6.30 -14.58 1.89
CA CYS A 309 -7.24 -14.00 2.85
C CYS A 309 -6.94 -12.53 3.14
N ILE A 310 -7.94 -11.68 2.89
CA ILE A 310 -8.04 -10.35 3.49
C ILE A 310 -9.10 -10.43 4.58
N HIS A 311 -8.69 -10.15 5.81
CA HIS A 311 -9.51 -10.33 7.01
C HIS A 311 -10.38 -9.09 7.27
N ALA A 312 -9.89 -7.92 6.88
CA ALA A 312 -10.60 -6.66 7.04
C ALA A 312 -10.37 -5.70 5.87
N PHE A 313 -11.35 -4.84 5.59
CA PHE A 313 -11.34 -3.85 4.52
C PHE A 313 -11.68 -2.47 5.07
N GLN A 314 -10.75 -1.51 5.01
CA GLN A 314 -11.05 -0.10 5.25
C GLN A 314 -11.52 0.56 3.95
N VAL A 315 -12.68 1.21 3.99
CA VAL A 315 -13.24 1.89 2.82
C VAL A 315 -12.83 3.37 2.82
N TRP A 316 -11.89 3.71 1.92
CA TRP A 316 -11.30 5.05 1.74
C TRP A 316 -10.36 5.51 2.86
N ASN A 317 -9.89 6.76 2.76
CA ASN A 317 -8.99 7.44 3.71
C ASN A 317 -9.53 8.85 4.01
N GLU A 318 -9.64 9.23 5.27
CA GLU A 318 -9.80 10.63 5.72
C GLU A 318 -10.77 11.53 4.88
N PRO A 319 -12.01 11.10 4.56
CA PRO A 319 -12.95 11.85 3.72
C PRO A 319 -13.42 13.18 4.33
N ASN A 320 -13.04 13.45 5.60
CA ASN A 320 -13.23 14.72 6.28
C ASN A 320 -12.19 15.79 5.91
N LEU A 321 -11.31 15.51 4.95
CA LEU A 321 -10.32 16.44 4.40
C LEU A 321 -10.49 16.61 2.89
N ALA A 322 -10.50 17.85 2.41
CA ALA A 322 -10.74 18.15 1.01
C ALA A 322 -9.70 17.55 0.07
N ARG A 323 -8.42 17.50 0.47
CA ARG A 323 -7.34 16.87 -0.32
C ARG A 323 -7.62 15.39 -0.61
N GLU A 324 -8.20 14.68 0.37
CA GLU A 324 -8.62 13.26 0.31
C GLU A 324 -10.00 13.09 -0.35
N TRP A 325 -10.62 14.19 -0.76
CA TRP A 325 -11.94 14.25 -1.38
C TRP A 325 -11.93 15.13 -2.65
N GLY A 326 -10.83 15.07 -3.43
CA GLY A 326 -10.72 15.73 -4.73
C GLY A 326 -10.68 17.25 -4.72
N ASN A 327 -10.14 17.84 -3.64
CA ASN A 327 -10.17 19.28 -3.33
C ASN A 327 -11.58 19.88 -3.23
N GLN A 328 -12.57 19.06 -2.85
CA GLN A 328 -13.94 19.47 -2.60
C GLN A 328 -14.21 19.56 -1.09
N ARG A 329 -15.17 20.39 -0.67
CA ARG A 329 -15.61 20.42 0.73
C ARG A 329 -16.06 19.00 1.16
N PRO A 330 -15.59 18.49 2.31
CA PRO A 330 -15.98 17.18 2.83
C PRO A 330 -17.49 16.93 2.80
N ASN A 331 -17.88 15.74 2.34
CA ASN A 331 -19.28 15.39 2.08
C ASN A 331 -19.66 14.04 2.73
N PRO A 332 -20.11 14.05 4.01
CA PRO A 332 -20.51 12.85 4.74
C PRO A 332 -21.60 12.01 4.04
N ALA A 333 -22.54 12.64 3.32
CA ALA A 333 -23.63 11.93 2.64
C ALA A 333 -23.16 11.21 1.36
N GLN A 334 -22.22 11.80 0.62
CA GLN A 334 -21.56 11.13 -0.51
C GLN A 334 -20.69 9.98 -0.01
N TYR A 335 -19.96 10.18 1.09
CA TYR A 335 -19.19 9.12 1.74
C TYR A 335 -20.09 7.97 2.23
N ALA A 336 -21.24 8.27 2.86
CA ALA A 336 -22.23 7.29 3.28
C ALA A 336 -22.73 6.42 2.10
N THR A 337 -22.98 7.03 0.95
CA THR A 337 -23.41 6.34 -0.28
C THR A 337 -22.32 5.40 -0.80
N MET A 338 -21.05 5.82 -0.75
CA MET A 338 -19.91 4.97 -1.12
C MET A 338 -19.75 3.80 -0.14
N LEU A 339 -19.77 4.08 1.16
CA LEU A 339 -19.63 3.09 2.22
C LEU A 339 -20.73 2.02 2.13
N GLN A 340 -22.00 2.41 1.93
CA GLN A 340 -23.11 1.49 1.70
C GLN A 340 -22.88 0.53 0.52
N LYS A 341 -22.51 1.07 -0.65
CA LYS A 341 -22.32 0.28 -1.87
C LYS A 341 -21.12 -0.66 -1.76
N THR A 342 -20.00 -0.14 -1.25
CA THR A 342 -18.77 -0.90 -1.06
C THR A 342 -18.93 -1.98 0.01
N TYR A 343 -19.65 -1.72 1.11
CA TYR A 343 -19.98 -2.74 2.12
C TYR A 343 -20.77 -3.90 1.52
N ALA A 344 -21.86 -3.61 0.80
CA ALA A 344 -22.68 -4.64 0.16
C ALA A 344 -21.89 -5.47 -0.86
N ALA A 345 -20.98 -4.82 -1.60
CA ALA A 345 -20.05 -5.48 -2.51
C ALA A 345 -19.05 -6.39 -1.79
N ILE A 346 -18.38 -5.91 -0.74
CA ILE A 346 -17.41 -6.70 0.03
C ILE A 346 -18.10 -7.91 0.66
N LYS A 347 -19.22 -7.72 1.38
CA LYS A 347 -19.96 -8.82 2.04
C LYS A 347 -20.49 -9.86 1.05
N ARG A 348 -20.73 -9.49 -0.22
CA ARG A 348 -21.10 -10.43 -1.29
C ARG A 348 -19.92 -11.30 -1.75
N GLY A 349 -18.69 -10.79 -1.71
CA GLY A 349 -17.46 -11.51 -2.10
C GLY A 349 -16.82 -12.28 -0.94
N ASN A 350 -16.77 -11.68 0.25
CA ASN A 350 -16.32 -12.25 1.51
C ASN A 350 -17.29 -11.86 2.64
N PRO A 351 -18.28 -12.71 2.99
CA PRO A 351 -19.25 -12.39 4.06
C PRO A 351 -18.61 -12.37 5.46
N ASN A 352 -17.43 -12.97 5.63
CA ASN A 352 -16.72 -13.08 6.91
C ASN A 352 -15.74 -11.93 7.16
N ALA A 353 -15.45 -11.08 6.17
CA ALA A 353 -14.55 -9.95 6.35
C ALA A 353 -15.17 -8.85 7.23
N ILE A 354 -14.33 -8.20 8.04
CA ILE A 354 -14.67 -6.97 8.74
C ILE A 354 -14.61 -5.81 7.73
N VAL A 355 -15.67 -5.02 7.61
CA VAL A 355 -15.67 -3.77 6.84
C VAL A 355 -15.56 -2.60 7.81
N ILE A 356 -14.58 -1.74 7.58
CA ILE A 356 -14.23 -0.61 8.45
C ILE A 356 -14.53 0.69 7.71
N SER A 357 -15.07 1.67 8.44
CA SER A 357 -15.17 3.05 7.95
C SER A 357 -13.78 3.64 7.67
N ALA A 358 -13.71 4.78 6.98
CA ALA A 358 -12.47 5.52 6.85
C ALA A 358 -12.09 6.11 8.21
N GLY A 359 -10.82 5.95 8.61
CA GLY A 359 -10.28 6.76 9.70
C GLY A 359 -10.38 8.24 9.34
N MET A 360 -11.01 9.03 10.21
CA MET A 360 -11.11 10.48 10.07
C MET A 360 -9.85 11.15 10.62
N ALA A 361 -9.39 12.23 9.99
CA ALA A 361 -8.32 13.03 10.57
C ALA A 361 -8.86 13.88 11.74
N PRO A 362 -8.10 14.05 12.84
CA PRO A 362 -8.47 14.99 13.89
C PRO A 362 -8.33 16.42 13.36
N THR A 363 -9.44 17.12 13.16
CA THR A 363 -9.42 18.52 12.69
C THR A 363 -10.33 19.41 13.52
N GLY A 364 -9.95 20.68 13.72
CA GLY A 364 -10.77 21.69 14.39
C GLY A 364 -11.49 22.66 13.44
N SER A 365 -11.28 22.54 12.13
CA SER A 365 -11.78 23.47 11.12
C SER A 365 -12.98 22.89 10.38
N ASN A 366 -14.05 23.67 10.24
CA ASN A 366 -15.26 23.30 9.47
C ASN A 366 -15.45 24.25 8.29
N ASP A 367 -14.67 24.06 7.23
CA ASP A 367 -14.58 24.95 6.07
C ASP A 367 -14.47 24.16 4.75
N ASN A 368 -14.04 24.79 3.65
CA ASN A 368 -13.93 24.09 2.37
C ASN A 368 -12.77 23.08 2.31
N ASN A 369 -11.84 23.12 3.27
CA ASN A 369 -10.63 22.29 3.31
C ASN A 369 -10.76 21.13 4.31
N ALA A 370 -11.54 21.28 5.38
CA ALA A 370 -11.68 20.27 6.44
C ALA A 370 -13.06 20.29 7.12
N MET A 371 -13.39 19.19 7.79
CA MET A 371 -14.51 19.04 8.71
C MET A 371 -14.04 18.31 9.98
N PRO A 372 -14.44 18.74 11.19
CA PRO A 372 -14.12 18.02 12.42
C PRO A 372 -14.67 16.59 12.37
N ASP A 373 -13.94 15.66 12.99
CA ASP A 373 -14.25 14.23 12.97
C ASP A 373 -15.59 13.93 13.66
N ASP A 374 -15.87 14.57 14.81
CA ASP A 374 -17.16 14.47 15.51
C ASP A 374 -18.34 14.94 14.63
N VAL A 375 -18.19 16.10 13.99
CA VAL A 375 -19.18 16.68 13.06
C VAL A 375 -19.35 15.83 11.80
N PHE A 376 -18.27 15.23 11.29
CA PHE A 376 -18.33 14.33 10.13
C PHE A 376 -19.06 13.03 10.48
N TYR A 377 -18.73 12.41 11.63
CA TYR A 377 -19.42 11.21 12.11
C TYR A 377 -20.90 11.47 12.39
N GLU A 378 -21.26 12.61 13.01
CA GLU A 378 -22.66 12.98 13.23
C GLU A 378 -23.43 13.05 11.90
N GLN A 379 -22.91 13.79 10.92
CA GLN A 379 -23.54 13.93 9.60
C GLN A 379 -23.54 12.62 8.80
N LEU A 380 -22.53 11.77 8.97
CA LEU A 380 -22.51 10.41 8.41
C LEU A 380 -23.67 9.59 8.97
N TYR A 381 -23.86 9.53 10.29
CA TYR A 381 -25.00 8.84 10.90
C TYR A 381 -26.35 9.44 10.49
N GLN A 382 -26.47 10.76 10.39
CA GLN A 382 -27.68 11.42 9.87
C GLN A 382 -27.97 11.02 8.42
N ALA A 383 -26.96 10.98 7.55
CA ALA A 383 -27.09 10.62 6.15
C ALA A 383 -27.41 9.13 5.93
N MET A 384 -26.89 8.24 6.78
CA MET A 384 -27.24 6.81 6.76
C MET A 384 -28.66 6.55 7.28
N GLY A 385 -29.18 7.41 8.18
CA GLY A 385 -30.48 7.24 8.83
C GLY A 385 -30.57 6.06 9.83
N SER A 386 -29.58 5.16 9.81
CA SER A 386 -29.41 4.03 10.73
C SER A 386 -27.96 3.56 10.72
N SER A 387 -27.46 3.10 11.87
CA SER A 387 -26.12 2.51 12.02
C SER A 387 -26.01 1.06 11.51
N ASN A 388 -27.14 0.42 11.18
CA ASN A 388 -27.25 -1.04 11.19
C ASN A 388 -26.85 -1.76 9.88
N GLY A 389 -25.82 -1.31 9.15
CA GLY A 389 -25.32 -2.15 8.05
C GLY A 389 -24.48 -1.57 6.92
N TYR A 390 -23.67 -0.51 7.13
CA TYR A 390 -22.68 -0.08 6.12
C TYR A 390 -21.21 -0.29 6.57
N PHE A 391 -20.98 -0.75 7.80
CA PHE A 391 -19.67 -1.18 8.32
C PHE A 391 -19.88 -2.07 9.55
N ASP A 392 -18.85 -2.83 9.92
CA ASP A 392 -18.78 -3.62 11.17
C ASP A 392 -17.95 -2.90 12.25
N MET A 393 -17.05 -1.99 11.86
CA MET A 393 -16.17 -1.21 12.75
C MET A 393 -16.02 0.23 12.21
N LEU A 394 -15.83 1.21 13.11
CA LEU A 394 -15.50 2.60 12.74
C LEU A 394 -13.99 2.78 12.53
#